data_AF-A0A8T4LKP2-F1
#
_entry.id   AF-A0A8T4LKP2-F1
#
_cell.length_a   1.000
_cell.length_b   1.000
_cell.length_c   1.000
_cell.angle_alpha   90.00
_cell.angle_beta   90.00
_cell.angle_gamma   90.00
#
_symmetry.space_group_name_H-M   'P 1'
#
loop_
_entity.id
_entity.type
_entity.pdbx_description
1 polymer ?
#
loop_
_entity_poly.entity_id
_entity_poly.type
_entity_poly.pdbx_seq_one_letter_code
_entity_poly.pdbx_strand_id
1 'polypeptide(L)'
;MTRRTAMSHEPWAVGKTRNAGRETTISQQPLTDQIEKSAEFKRRLALFFIEIGRYKITDKGYEELAPVVFRQNLEFGEPVSDRVREPRLESKRPLTPKEIKETVAAKVEGMIREGKTEELLDEGHIIYKADWKEKRTRIKVIKKLLEFLGASPVRLDGLREELSELILKSAREEKTDTKRMQEVLEEIQRNLERVRKITKDDFINNGLGGLLISHYKNSPHSALVEAGYAYSENEIKEHARTGEFGTDKIYPWEHNQTVHKFYKKSEIRVAAIEWLIWRLKKDPKEINTDDFRNNGLSGLLNHYNGSPYAALLEAGYAYSEDEILEHAKKMEFRTDRIYPWELTKMPVELWPNKEIRIAATKWLLWKLKKEEPREITRRDFIKNGLQGLLDRYDGSPYEALLEASLVAPTDESYMRERGYRNLI
;
A
#
# COMPACT_ATOMS: atom_id res chain seq x y z
N MET A 1 46.88 57.33 -18.63
CA MET A 1 46.32 57.84 -17.35
C MET A 1 45.22 56.91 -16.90
N THR A 2 45.53 56.13 -15.89
CA THR A 2 44.78 54.98 -15.39
C THR A 2 43.89 55.43 -14.24
N ARG A 3 42.56 55.27 -14.36
CA ARG A 3 41.64 55.35 -13.22
C ARG A 3 40.92 54.01 -13.07
N ARG A 4 41.40 53.24 -12.10
CA ARG A 4 40.73 52.06 -11.53
C ARG A 4 39.61 52.57 -10.63
N THR A 5 38.38 52.17 -10.90
CA THR A 5 37.28 52.26 -9.95
C THR A 5 37.14 50.89 -9.29
N ALA A 6 37.39 50.84 -7.99
CA ALA A 6 37.18 49.67 -7.16
C ALA A 6 35.69 49.50 -6.90
N MET A 7 35.14 48.31 -7.22
CA MET A 7 33.86 47.87 -6.68
C MET A 7 34.13 46.84 -5.59
N SER A 8 33.68 47.18 -4.39
CA SER A 8 33.64 46.35 -3.20
C SER A 8 32.69 45.17 -3.41
N HIS A 9 33.24 43.96 -3.34
CA HIS A 9 32.45 42.74 -3.15
C HIS A 9 32.07 42.61 -1.67
N GLU A 10 30.80 42.80 -1.35
CA GLU A 10 30.21 42.27 -0.12
C GLU A 10 29.93 40.77 -0.30
N PRO A 11 30.37 39.91 0.64
CA PRO A 11 30.01 38.50 0.63
C PRO A 11 28.61 38.32 1.21
N TRP A 12 27.68 37.83 0.38
CA TRP A 12 26.38 37.37 0.84
C TRP A 12 26.55 36.19 1.79
N ALA A 13 26.11 36.40 3.03
CA ALA A 13 26.03 35.39 4.05
C ALA A 13 25.06 34.28 3.60
N VAL A 14 25.62 33.10 3.35
CA VAL A 14 24.87 31.85 3.17
C VAL A 14 24.19 31.52 4.49
N GLY A 15 22.90 31.82 4.58
CA GLY A 15 22.03 31.35 5.64
C GLY A 15 21.97 29.82 5.62
N LYS A 16 22.79 29.17 6.45
CA LYS A 16 22.66 27.75 6.78
C LYS A 16 21.34 27.56 7.53
N THR A 17 20.29 27.21 6.80
CA THR A 17 19.10 26.59 7.40
C THR A 17 19.53 25.23 7.95
N ARG A 18 19.66 25.17 9.28
CA ARG A 18 19.78 23.91 10.02
C ARG A 18 18.49 23.13 9.82
N ASN A 19 18.43 22.31 8.78
CA ASN A 19 17.55 21.15 8.77
C ASN A 19 18.05 20.22 9.87
N ALA A 20 17.45 20.33 11.05
CA ALA A 20 17.54 19.32 12.09
C ALA A 20 16.84 18.06 11.56
N GLY A 21 17.56 17.30 10.75
CA GLY A 21 17.20 15.94 10.41
C GLY A 21 17.11 15.15 11.70
N ARG A 22 15.89 14.95 12.20
CA ARG A 22 15.58 13.77 12.99
C ARG A 22 15.73 12.59 12.03
N GLU A 23 16.96 12.12 11.87
CA GLU A 23 17.19 10.73 11.49
C GLU A 23 16.55 9.90 12.61
N THR A 24 15.30 9.48 12.42
CA THR A 24 14.81 8.30 13.11
C THR A 24 15.69 7.17 12.64
N THR A 25 16.78 6.94 13.39
CA THR A 25 17.60 5.74 13.28
C THR A 25 16.64 4.59 13.50
N ILE A 26 16.15 4.00 12.40
CA ILE A 26 15.47 2.73 12.44
C ILE A 26 16.56 1.79 12.91
N SER A 27 16.58 1.54 14.21
CA SER A 27 17.40 0.52 14.86
C SER A 27 17.17 -0.77 14.07
N GLN A 28 18.05 -1.06 13.13
CA GLN A 28 18.09 -2.36 12.48
C GLN A 28 18.40 -3.34 13.60
N GLN A 29 17.38 -4.09 14.02
CA GLN A 29 17.60 -5.19 14.94
C GLN A 29 18.71 -6.07 14.36
N PRO A 30 19.63 -6.59 15.19
CA PRO A 30 20.70 -7.45 14.74
C PRO A 30 20.18 -8.54 13.81
N LEU A 31 20.89 -8.80 12.72
CA LEU A 31 20.51 -9.83 11.73
C LEU A 31 20.28 -11.21 12.38
N THR A 32 21.02 -11.51 13.45
CA THR A 32 20.90 -12.72 14.27
C THR A 32 19.52 -12.85 14.92
N ASP A 33 18.99 -11.76 15.49
CA ASP A 33 17.69 -11.75 16.15
C ASP A 33 16.55 -12.05 15.15
N GLN A 34 16.69 -11.63 13.90
CA GLN A 34 15.70 -11.91 12.85
C GLN A 34 15.72 -13.37 12.42
N ILE A 35 16.90 -14.00 12.37
CA ILE A 35 17.07 -15.41 11.99
C ILE A 35 16.47 -16.33 13.06
N GLU A 36 16.77 -16.08 14.33
CA GLU A 36 16.24 -16.86 15.46
C GLU A 36 14.71 -16.74 15.55
N LYS A 37 14.19 -15.52 15.41
CA LYS A 37 12.74 -15.27 15.31
C LYS A 37 12.11 -16.04 14.15
N SER A 38 12.70 -15.98 12.95
CA SER A 38 12.20 -16.74 11.80
C SER A 38 12.16 -18.26 12.07
N ALA A 39 13.19 -18.81 12.72
CA ALA A 39 13.24 -20.22 13.09
C ALA A 39 12.14 -20.57 14.11
N GLU A 40 11.94 -19.73 15.12
CA GLU A 40 10.87 -19.89 16.11
C GLU A 40 9.49 -19.89 15.46
N PHE A 41 9.22 -18.96 14.54
CA PHE A 41 7.95 -18.93 13.82
C PHE A 41 7.74 -20.18 12.97
N LYS A 42 8.77 -20.63 12.24
CA LYS A 42 8.70 -21.88 11.46
C LYS A 42 8.39 -23.09 12.35
N ARG A 43 8.99 -23.15 13.53
CA ARG A 43 8.70 -24.18 14.54
C ARG A 43 7.24 -24.10 14.99
N ARG A 44 6.75 -22.93 15.39
CA ARG A 44 5.34 -22.71 15.76
C ARG A 44 4.38 -23.06 14.62
N LEU A 45 4.73 -22.76 13.38
CA LEU A 45 3.94 -23.10 12.20
C LEU A 45 3.87 -24.61 12.00
N ALA A 46 4.99 -25.32 12.15
CA ALA A 46 5.05 -26.77 12.05
C ALA A 46 4.16 -27.43 13.11
N LEU A 47 4.29 -27.00 14.38
CA LEU A 47 3.46 -27.48 15.48
C LEU A 47 1.97 -27.26 15.21
N PHE A 48 1.58 -26.08 14.74
CA PHE A 48 0.20 -25.79 14.36
C PHE A 48 -0.35 -26.76 13.31
N PHE A 49 0.45 -27.13 12.29
CA PHE A 49 0.02 -28.10 11.28
C PHE A 49 -0.08 -29.52 11.83
N ILE A 50 0.81 -29.90 12.75
CA ILE A 50 0.75 -31.21 13.39
C ILE A 50 -0.50 -31.33 14.27
N GLU A 51 -0.82 -30.30 15.06
CA GLU A 51 -2.02 -30.25 15.91
C GLU A 51 -3.33 -30.43 15.12
N ILE A 52 -3.41 -29.90 13.90
CA ILE A 52 -4.58 -30.07 13.02
C ILE A 52 -4.51 -31.36 12.18
N GLY A 53 -3.59 -32.28 12.49
CA GLY A 53 -3.46 -33.58 11.84
C GLY A 53 -2.81 -33.55 10.45
N ARG A 54 -2.06 -32.49 10.11
CA ARG A 54 -1.42 -32.32 8.79
C ARG A 54 0.08 -32.58 8.85
N TYR A 55 0.45 -33.84 9.05
CA TYR A 55 1.83 -34.30 9.11
C TYR A 55 2.04 -35.59 8.30
N LYS A 56 3.30 -35.92 8.05
CA LYS A 56 3.74 -37.19 7.48
C LYS A 56 4.82 -37.77 8.40
N ILE A 57 4.67 -39.04 8.76
CA ILE A 57 5.68 -39.80 9.50
C ILE A 57 6.86 -40.06 8.55
N THR A 58 8.07 -39.77 9.01
CA THR A 58 9.32 -39.99 8.27
C THR A 58 9.75 -41.45 8.37
N ASP A 59 10.70 -41.86 7.54
CA ASP A 59 11.26 -43.22 7.62
C ASP A 59 11.91 -43.46 8.99
N LYS A 60 12.61 -42.46 9.54
CA LYS A 60 13.11 -42.45 10.91
C LYS A 60 12.00 -42.65 11.94
N GLY A 61 10.87 -41.95 11.79
CA GLY A 61 9.71 -42.13 12.66
C GLY A 61 9.16 -43.55 12.62
N TYR A 62 9.12 -44.20 11.44
CA TYR A 62 8.74 -45.61 11.37
C TYR A 62 9.78 -46.53 12.00
N GLU A 63 11.08 -46.27 11.82
CA GLU A 63 12.15 -47.09 12.38
C GLU A 63 12.20 -47.03 13.92
N GLU A 64 12.08 -45.83 14.51
CA GLU A 64 12.27 -45.61 15.94
C GLU A 64 10.97 -45.76 16.75
N LEU A 65 9.81 -45.46 16.15
CA LEU A 65 8.53 -45.55 16.86
C LEU A 65 7.82 -46.90 16.65
N ALA A 66 8.22 -47.70 15.66
CA ALA A 66 7.66 -49.03 15.48
C ALA A 66 7.93 -49.88 16.72
N PRO A 67 6.90 -50.50 17.32
CA PRO A 67 7.13 -51.42 18.42
C PRO A 67 7.99 -52.59 17.94
N VAL A 68 8.99 -52.99 18.74
CA VAL A 68 9.62 -54.32 18.64
C VAL A 68 8.65 -55.35 19.21
N VAL A 69 7.45 -55.43 18.66
CA VAL A 69 6.39 -56.32 19.15
C VAL A 69 6.14 -57.37 18.09
N PHE A 70 6.41 -58.60 18.50
CA PHE A 70 5.96 -59.77 17.78
C PHE A 70 4.55 -60.11 18.24
N ARG A 71 3.64 -60.41 17.31
CA ARG A 71 2.31 -60.92 17.70
C ARG A 71 2.47 -62.29 18.37
N GLN A 72 1.79 -62.48 19.50
CA GLN A 72 1.36 -63.80 19.95
C GLN A 72 0.23 -64.26 19.02
N ASN A 73 0.36 -65.45 18.45
CA ASN A 73 -0.68 -66.01 17.61
C ASN A 73 -1.76 -66.55 18.54
N LEU A 74 -2.82 -65.76 18.76
CA LEU A 74 -4.05 -66.27 19.36
C LEU A 74 -4.64 -67.34 18.42
N GLU A 75 -4.19 -68.59 18.57
CA GLU A 75 -4.92 -69.73 18.06
C GLU A 75 -6.25 -69.75 18.81
N PHE A 76 -7.34 -69.42 18.11
CA PHE A 76 -8.70 -69.64 18.58
C PHE A 76 -8.84 -71.13 18.89
N GLY A 77 -8.71 -71.48 20.16
CA GLY A 77 -8.76 -72.85 20.64
C GLY A 77 -10.11 -73.50 20.30
N GLU A 78 -10.04 -74.65 19.63
CA GLU A 78 -11.10 -75.64 19.67
C GLU A 78 -11.38 -76.04 21.15
N PRO A 79 -12.63 -76.36 21.50
CA PRO A 79 -13.01 -76.62 22.90
C PRO A 79 -12.29 -77.85 23.49
N VAL A 80 -11.44 -77.54 24.47
CA VAL A 80 -10.93 -78.31 25.62
C VAL A 80 -10.94 -79.85 25.51
N SER A 81 -9.74 -80.41 25.33
CA SER A 81 -9.36 -81.74 25.83
C SER A 81 -8.42 -81.55 27.02
N ASP A 82 -8.74 -82.16 28.17
CA ASP A 82 -8.13 -81.98 29.51
C ASP A 82 -6.66 -82.41 29.69
N ARG A 83 -5.84 -82.34 28.65
CA ARG A 83 -4.40 -82.61 28.78
C ARG A 83 -3.65 -81.32 29.11
N VAL A 84 -2.95 -81.32 30.24
CA VAL A 84 -1.94 -80.34 30.65
C VAL A 84 -0.99 -80.12 29.48
N ARG A 85 -1.20 -79.03 28.74
CA ARG A 85 -0.44 -78.69 27.52
C ARG A 85 0.75 -77.85 27.95
N GLU A 86 1.95 -78.32 27.64
CA GLU A 86 3.16 -77.48 27.73
C GLU A 86 2.95 -76.19 26.94
N PRO A 87 3.37 -75.03 27.46
CA PRO A 87 3.24 -73.76 26.76
C PRO A 87 4.03 -73.84 25.46
N ARG A 88 3.31 -74.03 24.34
CA ARG A 88 3.92 -73.93 23.02
C ARG A 88 4.43 -72.50 22.88
N LEU A 89 5.74 -72.36 22.68
CA LEU A 89 6.35 -71.11 22.25
C LEU A 89 5.73 -70.74 20.90
N GLU A 90 4.69 -69.91 20.94
CA GLU A 90 4.03 -69.42 19.73
C GLU A 90 5.06 -68.72 18.84
N SER A 91 5.02 -69.05 17.55
CA SER A 91 5.87 -68.45 16.55
C SER A 91 5.50 -66.98 16.37
N LYS A 92 6.29 -66.14 17.04
CA LYS A 92 6.33 -64.69 16.89
C LYS A 92 6.42 -64.30 15.41
N ARG A 93 5.31 -63.87 14.79
CA ARG A 93 5.33 -63.32 13.43
C ARG A 93 5.67 -61.83 13.45
N PRO A 94 6.48 -61.33 12.50
CA PRO A 94 6.69 -59.90 12.34
C PRO A 94 5.39 -59.20 11.94
N LEU A 95 5.22 -57.95 12.36
CA LEU A 95 4.11 -57.11 11.94
C LEU A 95 4.17 -56.87 10.43
N THR A 96 3.02 -56.84 9.79
CA THR A 96 2.90 -56.42 8.38
C THR A 96 3.15 -54.91 8.26
N PRO A 97 3.57 -54.41 7.09
CA PRO A 97 3.77 -52.96 6.88
C PRO A 97 2.54 -52.10 7.21
N LYS A 98 1.32 -52.63 6.96
CA LYS A 98 0.07 -51.96 7.32
C LYS A 98 -0.11 -51.86 8.85
N GLU A 99 0.14 -52.96 9.57
CA GLU A 99 0.07 -52.99 11.04
C GLU A 99 1.12 -52.07 11.68
N ILE A 100 2.34 -52.03 11.14
CA ILE A 100 3.39 -51.08 11.58
C ILE A 100 2.88 -49.65 11.41
N LYS A 101 2.34 -49.34 10.22
CA LYS A 101 1.83 -48.00 9.93
C LYS A 101 0.70 -47.56 10.87
N GLU A 102 -0.26 -48.45 11.13
CA GLU A 102 -1.36 -48.18 12.07
C GLU A 102 -0.86 -48.00 13.50
N THR A 103 0.09 -48.82 13.93
CA THR A 103 0.63 -48.74 15.30
C THR A 103 1.48 -47.49 15.52
N VAL A 104 2.33 -47.13 14.55
CA VAL A 104 3.11 -45.88 14.60
C VAL A 104 2.19 -44.67 14.55
N ALA A 105 1.15 -44.68 13.70
CA ALA A 105 0.16 -43.60 13.67
C ALA A 105 -0.56 -43.43 15.03
N ALA A 106 -1.01 -44.53 15.65
CA ALA A 106 -1.63 -44.48 16.97
C ALA A 106 -0.68 -43.96 18.05
N LYS A 107 0.61 -44.34 18.01
CA LYS A 107 1.64 -43.83 18.93
C LYS A 107 1.89 -42.33 18.73
N VAL A 108 2.00 -41.87 17.50
CA VAL A 108 2.16 -40.45 17.17
C VAL A 108 0.94 -39.65 17.64
N GLU A 109 -0.28 -40.14 17.42
CA GLU A 109 -1.50 -39.51 17.94
C GLU A 109 -1.56 -39.48 19.47
N GLY A 110 -1.06 -40.52 20.14
CA GLY A 110 -0.90 -40.55 21.59
C GLY A 110 0.07 -39.48 22.08
N MET A 111 1.25 -39.40 21.47
CA MET A 111 2.26 -38.38 21.78
C MET A 111 1.76 -36.95 21.53
N ILE A 112 1.03 -36.71 20.45
CA ILE A 112 0.39 -35.40 20.18
C ILE A 112 -0.64 -35.07 21.28
N ARG A 113 -1.46 -36.05 21.70
CA ARG A 113 -2.41 -35.86 22.82
C ARG A 113 -1.72 -35.60 24.16
N GLU A 114 -0.54 -36.16 24.36
CA GLU A 114 0.32 -35.92 25.53
C GLU A 114 1.11 -34.59 25.46
N GLY A 115 0.99 -33.83 24.36
CA GLY A 115 1.72 -32.56 24.19
C GLY A 115 3.19 -32.72 23.76
N LYS A 116 3.61 -33.93 23.34
CA LYS A 116 4.98 -34.25 22.87
C LYS A 116 5.20 -33.94 21.38
N THR A 117 4.48 -32.95 20.86
CA THR A 117 4.54 -32.57 19.44
C THR A 117 5.91 -31.98 19.07
N GLU A 118 6.54 -31.27 20.00
CA GLU A 118 7.89 -30.72 19.82
C GLU A 118 8.94 -31.81 19.67
N GLU A 119 8.91 -32.84 20.52
CA GLU A 119 9.81 -33.99 20.49
C GLU A 119 9.72 -34.72 19.13
N LEU A 120 8.51 -35.03 18.67
CA LEU A 120 8.28 -35.66 17.37
C LEU A 120 8.85 -34.85 16.19
N LEU A 121 8.79 -33.52 16.26
CA LEU A 121 9.29 -32.64 15.23
C LEU A 121 10.81 -32.49 15.29
N ASP A 122 11.35 -32.19 16.47
CA ASP A 122 12.78 -31.91 16.69
C ASP A 122 13.63 -33.17 16.47
N GLU A 123 13.10 -34.36 16.83
CA GLU A 123 13.75 -35.64 16.52
C GLU A 123 13.56 -36.08 15.06
N GLY A 124 12.72 -35.37 14.29
CA GLY A 124 12.49 -35.66 12.88
C GLY A 124 11.66 -36.91 12.62
N HIS A 125 10.85 -37.37 13.58
CA HIS A 125 9.91 -38.49 13.40
C HIS A 125 8.75 -38.12 12.49
N ILE A 126 8.39 -36.84 12.47
CA ILE A 126 7.35 -36.31 11.59
C ILE A 126 7.83 -35.05 10.87
N ILE A 127 7.31 -34.85 9.66
CA ILE A 127 7.40 -33.58 8.93
C ILE A 127 5.99 -33.04 8.73
N TYR A 128 5.82 -31.72 8.89
CA TYR A 128 4.52 -31.11 8.62
C TYR A 128 4.27 -31.02 7.11
N LYS A 129 3.00 -31.11 6.70
CA LYS A 129 2.59 -30.89 5.31
C LYS A 129 1.58 -29.76 5.28
N ALA A 130 2.06 -28.57 4.95
CA ALA A 130 1.17 -27.43 4.79
C ALA A 130 0.24 -27.64 3.58
N ASP A 131 -1.04 -27.83 3.85
CA ASP A 131 -2.10 -27.76 2.85
C ASP A 131 -2.78 -26.40 2.95
N TRP A 132 -2.68 -25.61 1.89
CA TRP A 132 -3.20 -24.26 1.82
C TRP A 132 -4.59 -24.19 1.17
N LYS A 133 -5.20 -25.32 0.79
CA LYS A 133 -6.54 -25.35 0.16
C LYS A 133 -7.61 -24.71 1.03
N GLU A 134 -7.57 -24.96 2.33
CA GLU A 134 -8.58 -24.49 3.26
C GLU A 134 -8.38 -23.01 3.64
N LYS A 135 -9.36 -22.17 3.28
CA LYS A 135 -9.36 -20.72 3.56
C LYS A 135 -9.18 -20.40 5.05
N ARG A 136 -9.88 -21.11 5.94
CA ARG A 136 -9.79 -20.89 7.39
C ARG A 136 -8.37 -21.08 7.92
N THR A 137 -7.68 -22.11 7.43
CA THR A 137 -6.28 -22.39 7.79
C THR A 137 -5.36 -21.28 7.30
N ARG A 138 -5.53 -20.80 6.05
CA ARG A 138 -4.73 -19.67 5.53
C ARG A 138 -4.89 -18.40 6.37
N ILE A 139 -6.13 -18.00 6.67
CA ILE A 139 -6.42 -16.82 7.50
C ILE A 139 -5.78 -16.96 8.87
N LYS A 140 -5.91 -18.13 9.52
CA LYS A 140 -5.36 -18.37 10.86
C LYS A 140 -3.83 -18.25 10.88
N VAL A 141 -3.17 -18.78 9.86
CA VAL A 141 -1.70 -18.70 9.70
C VAL A 141 -1.24 -17.27 9.39
N ILE A 142 -1.95 -16.55 8.53
CA ILE A 142 -1.65 -15.13 8.24
C ILE A 142 -1.79 -14.32 9.53
N LYS A 143 -2.89 -14.46 10.27
CA LYS A 143 -3.07 -13.78 11.57
C LYS A 143 -1.91 -14.11 12.53
N LYS A 144 -1.50 -15.39 12.66
CA LYS A 144 -0.33 -15.76 13.48
C LYS A 144 0.96 -15.10 13.02
N LEU A 145 1.19 -14.96 11.70
CA LEU A 145 2.34 -14.22 11.17
C LEU A 145 2.29 -12.75 11.61
N LEU A 146 1.13 -12.10 11.47
CA LEU A 146 0.97 -10.70 11.89
C LEU A 146 1.26 -10.52 13.38
N GLU A 147 0.70 -11.40 14.22
CA GLU A 147 0.95 -11.42 15.67
C GLU A 147 2.43 -11.57 15.98
N PHE A 148 3.10 -12.49 15.30
CA PHE A 148 4.54 -12.73 15.44
C PHE A 148 5.38 -11.50 15.07
N LEU A 149 4.98 -10.77 14.03
CA LEU A 149 5.61 -9.51 13.61
C LEU A 149 5.18 -8.32 14.48
N GLY A 150 4.43 -8.55 15.56
CA GLY A 150 3.95 -7.52 16.48
C GLY A 150 2.75 -6.72 15.97
N ALA A 151 2.14 -7.10 14.85
CA ALA A 151 0.89 -6.55 14.33
C ALA A 151 -0.30 -7.37 14.85
N SER A 152 -0.67 -7.21 16.11
CA SER A 152 -1.63 -8.11 16.79
C SER A 152 -3.03 -8.07 16.14
N PRO A 153 -3.48 -9.19 15.54
CA PRO A 153 -4.81 -9.34 14.92
C PRO A 153 -5.95 -9.18 15.91
N VAL A 154 -5.83 -9.86 17.05
CA VAL A 154 -6.85 -9.96 18.10
C VAL A 154 -7.09 -8.59 18.71
N ARG A 155 -6.02 -7.82 18.90
CA ARG A 155 -6.08 -6.46 19.40
C ARG A 155 -6.83 -5.55 18.43
N LEU A 156 -6.61 -5.68 17.13
CA LEU A 156 -7.27 -4.82 16.14
C LEU A 156 -8.78 -5.08 16.04
N ASP A 157 -9.19 -6.36 16.04
CA ASP A 157 -10.60 -6.73 16.01
C ASP A 157 -11.32 -6.21 17.28
N GLY A 158 -10.73 -6.38 18.47
CA GLY A 158 -11.29 -5.88 19.73
C GLY A 158 -11.32 -4.34 19.83
N LEU A 159 -10.30 -3.64 19.33
CA LEU A 159 -10.28 -2.16 19.30
C LEU A 159 -11.36 -1.59 18.37
N ARG A 160 -11.67 -2.26 17.27
CA ARG A 160 -12.75 -1.84 16.35
C ARG A 160 -14.13 -2.00 17.00
N GLU A 161 -14.33 -3.10 17.71
CA GLU A 161 -15.55 -3.33 18.48
C GLU A 161 -15.70 -2.28 19.60
N GLU A 162 -14.63 -2.04 20.37
CA GLU A 162 -14.59 -0.99 21.38
C GLU A 162 -14.90 0.40 20.81
N LEU A 163 -14.28 0.77 19.68
CA LEU A 163 -14.54 2.04 19.02
C LEU A 163 -16.01 2.17 18.57
N SER A 164 -16.58 1.09 18.02
CA SER A 164 -17.98 1.05 17.59
C SER A 164 -18.93 1.25 18.77
N GLU A 165 -18.69 0.58 19.89
CA GLU A 165 -19.44 0.74 21.13
C GLU A 165 -19.33 2.17 21.70
N LEU A 166 -18.13 2.76 21.67
CA LEU A 166 -17.93 4.15 22.12
C LEU A 166 -18.70 5.16 21.25
N ILE A 167 -18.73 4.95 19.93
CA ILE A 167 -19.51 5.80 18.99
C ILE A 167 -21.01 5.68 19.30
N LEU A 168 -21.52 4.45 19.48
CA LEU A 168 -22.92 4.20 19.80
C LEU A 168 -23.31 4.82 21.15
N LYS A 169 -22.44 4.71 22.16
CA LYS A 169 -22.65 5.32 23.48
C LYS A 169 -22.65 6.85 23.40
N SER A 170 -21.72 7.44 22.66
CA SER A 170 -21.69 8.89 22.43
C SER A 170 -22.96 9.41 21.75
N ALA A 171 -23.55 8.62 20.86
CA ALA A 171 -24.80 9.01 20.20
C ALA A 171 -26.01 8.97 21.15
N ARG A 172 -25.92 8.24 22.28
CA ARG A 172 -27.01 8.08 23.25
C ARG A 172 -26.92 9.00 24.47
N GLU A 173 -25.73 9.23 25.01
CA GLU A 173 -25.57 9.69 26.40
C GLU A 173 -25.16 11.17 26.58
N GLU A 174 -25.13 12.00 25.53
CA GLU A 174 -24.69 13.43 25.52
C GLU A 174 -23.28 13.74 26.12
N LYS A 175 -22.63 12.78 26.79
CA LYS A 175 -21.24 12.85 27.25
C LYS A 175 -20.37 11.90 26.43
N THR A 176 -19.63 12.48 25.50
CA THR A 176 -18.67 11.77 24.67
C THR A 176 -17.34 11.58 25.42
N ASP A 177 -16.89 10.34 25.62
CA ASP A 177 -15.51 10.05 26.05
C ASP A 177 -14.56 10.17 24.85
N THR A 178 -14.41 11.40 24.35
CA THR A 178 -13.57 11.73 23.18
C THR A 178 -12.12 11.32 23.40
N LYS A 179 -11.64 11.36 24.64
CA LYS A 179 -10.29 10.96 25.01
C LYS A 179 -10.08 9.47 24.77
N ARG A 180 -10.97 8.61 25.27
CA ARG A 180 -10.87 7.16 25.06
C ARG A 180 -10.98 6.79 23.58
N MET A 181 -11.89 7.45 22.84
CA MET A 181 -12.02 7.25 21.40
C MET A 181 -10.72 7.58 20.65
N GLN A 182 -10.09 8.70 20.99
CA GLN A 182 -8.81 9.11 20.40
C GLN A 182 -7.69 8.11 20.71
N GLU A 183 -7.60 7.62 21.96
CA GLU A 183 -6.61 6.61 22.35
C GLU A 183 -6.77 5.29 21.55
N VAL A 184 -8.02 4.82 21.39
CA VAL A 184 -8.34 3.62 20.61
C VAL A 184 -8.00 3.82 19.13
N LEU A 185 -8.32 4.98 18.55
CA LEU A 185 -7.98 5.33 17.17
C LEU A 185 -6.46 5.34 16.93
N GLU A 186 -5.69 5.97 17.82
CA GLU A 186 -4.23 5.99 17.73
C GLU A 186 -3.64 4.57 17.82
N GLU A 187 -4.25 3.70 18.63
CA GLU A 187 -3.83 2.32 18.76
C GLU A 187 -4.13 1.48 17.51
N ILE A 188 -5.29 1.68 16.88
CA ILE A 188 -5.62 1.10 15.58
C ILE A 188 -4.60 1.55 14.54
N GLN A 189 -4.32 2.86 14.45
CA GLN A 189 -3.35 3.41 13.51
C GLN A 189 -1.95 2.85 13.71
N ARG A 190 -1.48 2.73 14.96
CA ARG A 190 -0.19 2.10 15.28
C ARG A 190 -0.11 0.65 14.81
N ASN A 191 -1.19 -0.12 14.96
CA ASN A 191 -1.24 -1.51 14.48
C ASN A 191 -1.27 -1.59 12.95
N LEU A 192 -2.08 -0.76 12.28
CA LEU A 192 -2.12 -0.71 10.82
C LEU A 192 -0.77 -0.29 10.22
N GLU A 193 -0.04 0.62 10.87
CA GLU A 193 1.30 1.02 10.44
C GLU A 193 2.29 -0.15 10.49
N ARG A 194 2.13 -1.10 11.42
CA ARG A 194 2.93 -2.34 11.44
C ARG A 194 2.53 -3.26 10.29
N VAL A 195 1.23 -3.40 10.01
CA VAL A 195 0.74 -4.20 8.87
C VAL A 195 1.19 -3.63 7.52
N ARG A 196 1.22 -2.30 7.36
CA ARG A 196 1.68 -1.62 6.11
C ARG A 196 3.11 -1.99 5.75
N LYS A 197 3.96 -2.23 6.75
CA LYS A 197 5.38 -2.58 6.60
C LYS A 197 5.62 -4.03 6.19
N ILE A 198 4.57 -4.86 6.18
CA ILE A 198 4.70 -6.27 5.82
C ILE A 198 4.97 -6.39 4.33
N THR A 199 6.03 -7.11 4.03
CA THR A 199 6.57 -7.35 2.69
C THR A 199 6.39 -8.81 2.28
N LYS A 200 6.76 -9.11 1.04
CA LYS A 200 6.88 -10.49 0.57
C LYS A 200 7.92 -11.29 1.36
N ASP A 201 9.01 -10.64 1.75
CA ASP A 201 10.12 -11.32 2.44
C ASP A 201 9.70 -11.76 3.83
N ASP A 202 8.83 -11.01 4.50
CA ASP A 202 8.23 -11.44 5.76
C ASP A 202 7.47 -12.76 5.62
N PHE A 203 6.77 -12.99 4.51
CA PHE A 203 6.14 -14.29 4.25
C PHE A 203 7.17 -15.38 3.94
N ILE A 204 8.14 -15.10 3.07
CA ILE A 204 9.13 -16.09 2.64
C ILE A 204 10.02 -16.52 3.79
N ASN A 205 10.58 -15.56 4.53
CA ASN A 205 11.49 -15.80 5.64
C ASN A 205 10.79 -16.55 6.76
N ASN A 206 9.46 -16.48 6.87
CA ASN A 206 8.67 -17.18 7.88
C ASN A 206 8.00 -18.47 7.34
N GLY A 207 8.49 -19.04 6.23
CA GLY A 207 8.02 -20.34 5.71
C GLY A 207 6.65 -20.30 5.01
N LEU A 208 6.12 -19.11 4.74
CA LEU A 208 4.85 -18.89 4.05
C LEU A 208 5.02 -18.49 2.58
N GLY A 209 6.24 -18.60 2.04
CA GLY A 209 6.51 -18.35 0.62
C GLY A 209 5.65 -19.23 -0.31
N GLY A 210 5.51 -20.51 0.02
CA GLY A 210 4.65 -21.45 -0.73
C GLY A 210 3.18 -21.02 -0.74
N LEU A 211 2.65 -20.59 0.41
CA LEU A 211 1.30 -20.03 0.54
C LEU A 211 1.13 -18.79 -0.36
N LEU A 212 2.06 -17.85 -0.27
CA LEU A 212 2.00 -16.59 -0.99
C LEU A 212 2.04 -16.79 -2.52
N ILE A 213 2.94 -17.65 -3.00
CA ILE A 213 3.10 -17.94 -4.43
C ILE A 213 1.88 -18.68 -4.98
N SER A 214 1.46 -19.76 -4.32
CA SER A 214 0.42 -20.66 -4.83
C SER A 214 -0.99 -20.08 -4.76
N HIS A 215 -1.34 -19.34 -3.69
CA HIS A 215 -2.71 -18.87 -3.47
C HIS A 215 -2.90 -17.37 -3.70
N TYR A 216 -1.86 -16.57 -3.48
CA TYR A 216 -1.98 -15.11 -3.53
C TYR A 216 -1.18 -14.50 -4.68
N LYS A 217 -0.74 -15.31 -5.66
CA LYS A 217 0.03 -14.86 -6.84
C LYS A 217 1.21 -13.97 -6.45
N ASN A 218 1.86 -14.32 -5.34
CA ASN A 218 3.00 -13.60 -4.78
C ASN A 218 2.66 -12.15 -4.32
N SER A 219 1.43 -11.90 -3.86
CA SER A 219 0.93 -10.59 -3.39
C SER A 219 0.61 -10.61 -1.88
N PRO A 220 1.44 -9.97 -1.03
CA PRO A 220 1.13 -9.82 0.40
C PRO A 220 -0.21 -9.13 0.65
N HIS A 221 -0.53 -8.11 -0.14
CA HIS A 221 -1.81 -7.40 -0.06
C HIS A 221 -3.00 -8.36 -0.23
N SER A 222 -2.94 -9.29 -1.19
CA SER A 222 -4.03 -10.26 -1.40
C SER A 222 -4.20 -11.22 -0.21
N ALA A 223 -3.11 -11.58 0.47
CA ALA A 223 -3.19 -12.35 1.72
C ALA A 223 -3.83 -11.53 2.85
N LEU A 224 -3.48 -10.24 2.97
CA LEU A 224 -4.04 -9.33 3.96
C LEU A 224 -5.52 -9.01 3.72
N VAL A 225 -5.96 -8.93 2.46
CA VAL A 225 -7.37 -8.82 2.10
C VAL A 225 -8.13 -10.04 2.60
N GLU A 226 -7.63 -11.26 2.35
CA GLU A 226 -8.30 -12.48 2.82
C GLU A 226 -8.36 -12.55 4.35
N ALA A 227 -7.35 -12.01 5.04
CA ALA A 227 -7.28 -11.96 6.50
C ALA A 227 -8.07 -10.78 7.12
N GLY A 228 -8.61 -9.85 6.32
CA GLY A 228 -9.44 -8.72 6.78
C GLY A 228 -8.68 -7.45 7.18
N TYR A 229 -7.41 -7.31 6.79
CA TYR A 229 -6.54 -6.17 7.12
C TYR A 229 -6.34 -5.17 5.99
N ALA A 230 -6.76 -5.51 4.77
CA ALA A 230 -6.65 -4.68 3.60
C ALA A 230 -7.98 -4.63 2.84
N TYR A 231 -8.26 -3.51 2.16
CA TYR A 231 -9.46 -3.38 1.35
C TYR A 231 -9.33 -4.22 0.07
N SER A 232 -10.37 -4.99 -0.23
CA SER A 232 -10.51 -5.67 -1.50
C SER A 232 -10.77 -4.69 -2.65
N GLU A 233 -10.56 -5.14 -3.89
CA GLU A 233 -10.83 -4.32 -5.08
C GLU A 233 -12.28 -3.79 -5.11
N ASN A 234 -13.23 -4.60 -4.64
CA ASN A 234 -14.65 -4.23 -4.62
C ASN A 234 -14.94 -3.15 -3.57
N GLU A 235 -14.35 -3.27 -2.37
CA GLU A 235 -14.47 -2.23 -1.32
C GLU A 235 -13.86 -0.90 -1.79
N ILE A 236 -12.71 -0.95 -2.46
CA ILE A 236 -12.05 0.26 -2.99
C ILE A 236 -12.93 0.96 -4.03
N LYS A 237 -13.53 0.19 -4.95
CA LYS A 237 -14.46 0.75 -5.95
C LYS A 237 -15.70 1.34 -5.30
N GLU A 238 -16.20 0.71 -4.25
CA GLU A 238 -17.35 1.23 -3.51
C GLU A 238 -17.01 2.54 -2.80
N HIS A 239 -15.84 2.63 -2.15
CA HIS A 239 -15.40 3.87 -1.51
C HIS A 239 -15.20 5.02 -2.51
N ALA A 240 -14.66 4.73 -3.69
CA ALA A 240 -14.57 5.70 -4.78
C ALA A 240 -15.96 6.20 -5.20
N ARG A 241 -16.90 5.26 -5.38
CA ARG A 241 -18.28 5.57 -5.77
C ARG A 241 -19.01 6.43 -4.74
N THR A 242 -18.79 6.20 -3.44
CA THR A 242 -19.45 6.95 -2.36
C THR A 242 -18.68 8.21 -1.94
N GLY A 243 -17.39 8.30 -2.27
CA GLY A 243 -16.47 9.31 -1.72
C GLY A 243 -16.11 9.08 -0.24
N GLU A 244 -16.51 7.95 0.34
CA GLU A 244 -16.30 7.62 1.75
C GLU A 244 -15.17 6.60 1.90
N PHE A 245 -13.95 7.08 2.10
CA PHE A 245 -12.80 6.21 2.33
C PHE A 245 -12.66 5.85 3.81
N GLY A 246 -12.62 4.54 4.10
CA GLY A 246 -12.32 4.05 5.44
C GLY A 246 -10.84 4.17 5.81
N THR A 247 -10.54 4.14 7.11
CA THR A 247 -9.18 4.10 7.68
C THR A 247 -8.92 2.85 8.51
N ASP A 248 -9.89 1.94 8.59
CA ASP A 248 -9.81 0.74 9.42
C ASP A 248 -8.97 -0.35 8.75
N LYS A 249 -8.82 -0.35 7.42
CA LYS A 249 -7.96 -1.28 6.66
C LYS A 249 -6.97 -0.50 5.80
N ILE A 250 -6.07 -1.25 5.17
CA ILE A 250 -4.99 -0.70 4.33
C ILE A 250 -5.37 -0.77 2.85
N TYR A 251 -5.17 0.34 2.14
CA TYR A 251 -5.25 0.37 0.68
C TYR A 251 -3.96 -0.19 0.04
N PRO A 252 -4.04 -0.75 -1.18
CA PRO A 252 -2.87 -1.36 -1.83
C PRO A 252 -1.69 -0.41 -2.02
N TRP A 253 -1.95 0.88 -2.20
CA TRP A 253 -0.94 1.93 -2.37
C TRP A 253 -0.33 2.43 -1.06
N GLU A 254 -0.89 2.09 0.09
CA GLU A 254 -0.29 2.42 1.39
C GLU A 254 0.78 1.41 1.83
N HIS A 255 0.97 0.32 1.08
CA HIS A 255 2.07 -0.60 1.29
C HIS A 255 3.38 -0.04 0.77
N ASN A 256 4.47 -0.27 1.51
CA ASN A 256 5.83 0.13 1.13
C ASN A 256 6.27 -0.42 -0.24
N GLN A 257 5.68 -1.54 -0.68
CA GLN A 257 5.93 -2.13 -1.99
C GLN A 257 4.61 -2.28 -2.75
N THR A 258 4.11 -1.18 -3.31
CA THR A 258 2.93 -1.24 -4.18
C THR A 258 3.28 -2.03 -5.44
N VAL A 259 2.58 -3.13 -5.68
CA VAL A 259 2.79 -3.93 -6.90
C VAL A 259 2.32 -3.11 -8.10
N HIS A 260 3.21 -2.80 -9.05
CA HIS A 260 2.89 -2.03 -10.28
C HIS A 260 1.65 -2.54 -11.03
N LYS A 261 1.29 -3.81 -10.86
CA LYS A 261 0.11 -4.44 -11.49
C LYS A 261 -1.23 -3.88 -10.98
N PHE A 262 -1.29 -3.24 -9.81
CA PHE A 262 -2.54 -2.68 -9.28
C PHE A 262 -3.10 -1.55 -10.15
N TYR A 263 -2.22 -0.72 -10.74
CA TYR A 263 -2.63 0.43 -11.55
C TYR A 263 -2.97 0.07 -13.00
N LYS A 264 -3.08 -1.21 -13.36
CA LYS A 264 -3.52 -1.63 -14.70
C LYS A 264 -4.98 -1.28 -14.99
N LYS A 265 -5.81 -1.23 -13.95
CA LYS A 265 -7.25 -0.94 -14.03
C LYS A 265 -7.48 0.55 -13.77
N SER A 266 -8.19 1.23 -14.67
CA SER A 266 -8.47 2.67 -14.55
C SER A 266 -9.28 3.00 -13.30
N GLU A 267 -10.24 2.15 -12.93
CA GLU A 267 -11.09 2.37 -11.75
C GLU A 267 -10.29 2.40 -10.45
N ILE A 268 -9.20 1.63 -10.39
CA ILE A 268 -8.28 1.62 -9.24
C ILE A 268 -7.38 2.85 -9.24
N ARG A 269 -7.00 3.35 -10.41
CA ARG A 269 -6.25 4.61 -10.53
C ARG A 269 -7.10 5.79 -10.05
N VAL A 270 -8.35 5.88 -10.53
CA VAL A 270 -9.30 6.91 -10.12
C VAL A 270 -9.54 6.86 -8.61
N ALA A 271 -9.85 5.67 -8.05
CA ALA A 271 -10.04 5.50 -6.61
C ALA A 271 -8.83 5.95 -5.77
N ALA A 272 -7.62 5.70 -6.26
CA ALA A 272 -6.40 6.13 -5.58
C ALA A 272 -6.20 7.66 -5.58
N ILE A 273 -6.64 8.33 -6.64
CA ILE A 273 -6.59 9.80 -6.78
C ILE A 273 -7.63 10.45 -5.88
N GLU A 274 -8.87 9.95 -5.90
CA GLU A 274 -9.94 10.41 -5.01
C GLU A 274 -9.56 10.21 -3.54
N TRP A 275 -8.98 9.05 -3.20
CA TRP A 275 -8.44 8.79 -1.88
C TRP A 275 -7.36 9.80 -1.48
N LEU A 276 -6.47 10.18 -2.40
CA LEU A 276 -5.41 11.17 -2.13
C LEU A 276 -6.01 12.53 -1.78
N ILE A 277 -6.99 12.98 -2.58
CA ILE A 277 -7.69 14.25 -2.36
C ILE A 277 -8.44 14.21 -1.02
N TRP A 278 -9.20 13.14 -0.77
CA TRP A 278 -9.91 12.91 0.48
C TRP A 278 -8.97 12.92 1.70
N ARG A 279 -7.83 12.24 1.60
CA ARG A 279 -6.85 12.11 2.70
C ARG A 279 -6.19 13.43 3.03
N LEU A 280 -5.84 14.22 2.01
CA LEU A 280 -5.13 15.49 2.18
C LEU A 280 -6.07 16.65 2.48
N LYS A 281 -7.38 16.52 2.16
CA LYS A 281 -8.36 17.61 2.24
C LYS A 281 -7.91 18.87 1.51
N LYS A 282 -7.17 18.68 0.42
CA LYS A 282 -6.67 19.75 -0.46
C LYS A 282 -7.62 19.94 -1.63
N ASP A 283 -7.65 21.17 -2.14
CA ASP A 283 -8.26 21.42 -3.44
C ASP A 283 -7.47 20.65 -4.52
N PRO A 284 -8.12 20.00 -5.50
CA PRO A 284 -7.40 19.23 -6.51
C PRO A 284 -6.36 20.06 -7.29
N LYS A 285 -6.48 21.40 -7.35
CA LYS A 285 -5.49 22.29 -7.98
C LYS A 285 -4.16 22.43 -7.21
N GLU A 286 -4.19 22.10 -5.92
CA GLU A 286 -3.03 22.15 -5.02
C GLU A 286 -2.26 20.82 -4.99
N ILE A 287 -2.86 19.76 -5.55
CA ILE A 287 -2.24 18.45 -5.64
C ILE A 287 -1.04 18.51 -6.58
N ASN A 288 0.11 18.06 -6.08
CA ASN A 288 1.36 18.06 -6.82
C ASN A 288 2.09 16.71 -6.74
N THR A 289 3.23 16.59 -7.42
CA THR A 289 4.04 15.37 -7.46
C THR A 289 4.44 14.84 -6.08
N ASP A 290 4.73 15.72 -5.12
CA ASP A 290 5.17 15.31 -3.79
C ASP A 290 4.00 14.75 -2.96
N ASP A 291 2.79 15.23 -3.18
CA ASP A 291 1.58 14.66 -2.58
C ASP A 291 1.41 13.19 -2.96
N PHE A 292 1.60 12.84 -4.24
CA PHE A 292 1.58 11.44 -4.68
C PHE A 292 2.71 10.63 -4.01
N ARG A 293 3.94 11.14 -4.03
CA ARG A 293 5.12 10.42 -3.53
C ARG A 293 5.04 10.15 -2.03
N ASN A 294 4.66 11.16 -1.25
CA ASN A 294 4.58 11.10 0.20
C ASN A 294 3.41 10.22 0.70
N ASN A 295 2.48 9.85 -0.18
CA ASN A 295 1.33 8.99 0.15
C ASN A 295 1.38 7.63 -0.56
N GLY A 296 2.57 7.17 -0.99
CA GLY A 296 2.76 5.84 -1.56
C GLY A 296 2.26 5.67 -3.00
N LEU A 297 1.87 6.76 -3.66
CA LEU A 297 1.33 6.77 -5.02
C LEU A 297 2.39 7.05 -6.10
N SER A 298 3.68 6.90 -5.78
CA SER A 298 4.76 7.02 -6.78
C SER A 298 4.57 6.07 -7.96
N GLY A 299 4.11 4.84 -7.70
CA GLY A 299 3.84 3.85 -8.75
C GLY A 299 2.69 4.27 -9.67
N LEU A 300 1.68 4.95 -9.13
CA LEU A 300 0.58 5.54 -9.90
C LEU A 300 1.09 6.70 -10.75
N LEU A 301 1.86 7.59 -10.15
CA LEU A 301 2.37 8.76 -10.86
C LEU A 301 3.30 8.35 -12.04
N ASN A 302 4.08 7.28 -11.88
CA ASN A 302 4.88 6.71 -12.96
C ASN A 302 4.02 6.20 -14.14
N HIS A 303 2.79 5.74 -13.89
CA HIS A 303 1.86 5.37 -14.96
C HIS A 303 1.50 6.56 -15.86
N TYR A 304 1.50 7.77 -15.27
CA TYR A 304 1.24 9.03 -15.94
C TYR A 304 2.53 9.80 -16.29
N ASN A 305 3.66 9.11 -16.43
CA ASN A 305 4.96 9.70 -16.74
C ASN A 305 5.35 10.86 -15.81
N GLY A 306 4.97 10.80 -14.53
CA GLY A 306 5.30 11.85 -13.57
C GLY A 306 4.28 13.00 -13.50
N SER A 307 3.21 12.99 -14.30
CA SER A 307 2.27 14.11 -14.45
C SER A 307 1.06 14.00 -13.51
N PRO A 308 0.94 14.87 -12.47
CA PRO A 308 -0.27 14.94 -11.64
C PRO A 308 -1.50 15.37 -12.45
N TYR A 309 -1.31 16.22 -13.47
CA TYR A 309 -2.40 16.69 -14.33
C TYR A 309 -3.08 15.53 -15.05
N ALA A 310 -2.29 14.63 -15.65
CA ALA A 310 -2.85 13.48 -16.37
C ALA A 310 -3.61 12.52 -15.44
N ALA A 311 -3.15 12.38 -14.18
CA ALA A 311 -3.90 11.64 -13.17
C ALA A 311 -5.25 12.33 -12.85
N LEU A 312 -5.22 13.63 -12.54
CA LEU A 312 -6.43 14.42 -12.25
C LEU A 312 -7.41 14.46 -13.42
N LEU A 313 -6.91 14.47 -14.65
CA LEU A 313 -7.71 14.36 -15.88
C LEU A 313 -8.46 13.03 -15.93
N GLU A 314 -7.78 11.90 -15.69
CA GLU A 314 -8.44 10.59 -15.68
C GLU A 314 -9.50 10.48 -14.57
N ALA A 315 -9.26 11.10 -13.41
CA ALA A 315 -10.23 11.17 -12.32
C ALA A 315 -11.34 12.23 -12.53
N GLY A 316 -11.37 12.93 -13.66
CA GLY A 316 -12.43 13.89 -13.98
C GLY A 316 -12.31 15.25 -13.28
N TYR A 317 -11.18 15.57 -12.66
CA TYR A 317 -10.94 16.86 -12.01
C TYR A 317 -10.36 17.93 -12.95
N ALA A 318 -9.89 17.54 -14.14
CA ALA A 318 -9.28 18.45 -15.11
C ALA A 318 -9.94 18.36 -16.50
N TYR A 319 -9.75 19.39 -17.32
CA TYR A 319 -10.24 19.41 -18.71
C TYR A 319 -9.27 18.68 -19.65
N SER A 320 -9.80 17.97 -20.64
CA SER A 320 -8.96 17.45 -21.71
C SER A 320 -8.46 18.58 -22.61
N GLU A 321 -7.43 18.30 -23.41
CA GLU A 321 -6.95 19.26 -24.41
C GLU A 321 -8.08 19.69 -25.36
N ASP A 322 -8.89 18.76 -25.85
CA ASP A 322 -10.01 19.05 -26.75
C ASP A 322 -11.04 20.01 -26.11
N GLU A 323 -11.39 19.78 -24.84
CA GLU A 323 -12.31 20.65 -24.10
C GLU A 323 -11.74 22.06 -23.93
N ILE A 324 -10.44 22.17 -23.63
CA ILE A 324 -9.73 23.44 -23.48
C ILE A 324 -9.76 24.24 -24.79
N LEU A 325 -9.49 23.56 -25.92
CA LEU A 325 -9.49 24.18 -27.24
C LEU A 325 -10.90 24.62 -27.65
N GLU A 326 -11.92 23.83 -27.32
CA GLU A 326 -13.32 24.20 -27.56
C GLU A 326 -13.71 25.45 -26.75
N HIS A 327 -13.38 25.51 -25.45
CA HIS A 327 -13.62 26.67 -24.61
C HIS A 327 -12.91 27.92 -25.15
N ALA A 328 -11.66 27.80 -25.57
CA ALA A 328 -10.88 28.90 -26.13
C ALA A 328 -11.40 29.38 -27.50
N LYS A 329 -11.97 28.48 -28.30
CA LYS A 329 -12.62 28.84 -29.57
C LYS A 329 -13.90 29.64 -29.34
N LYS A 330 -14.68 29.28 -28.32
CA LYS A 330 -15.94 29.94 -27.96
C LYS A 330 -15.77 31.14 -27.03
N MET A 331 -14.58 31.32 -26.43
CA MET A 331 -14.35 32.26 -25.32
C MET A 331 -15.26 31.99 -24.11
N GLU A 332 -15.63 30.73 -23.90
CA GLU A 332 -16.54 30.26 -22.85
C GLU A 332 -15.81 29.29 -21.91
N PHE A 333 -15.00 29.84 -21.00
CA PHE A 333 -14.34 29.03 -19.99
C PHE A 333 -15.27 28.78 -18.80
N ARG A 334 -14.96 27.71 -18.06
CA ARG A 334 -15.72 27.24 -16.91
C ARG A 334 -14.80 27.01 -15.70
N THR A 335 -15.36 26.81 -14.52
CA THR A 335 -14.59 26.63 -13.28
C THR A 335 -14.97 25.34 -12.53
N ASP A 336 -15.70 24.43 -13.16
CA ASP A 336 -16.09 23.14 -12.54
C ASP A 336 -14.92 22.13 -12.52
N ARG A 337 -13.94 22.30 -13.41
CA ARG A 337 -12.70 21.50 -13.46
C ARG A 337 -11.49 22.41 -13.65
N ILE A 338 -10.31 21.80 -13.60
CA ILE A 338 -9.02 22.47 -13.55
C ILE A 338 -8.39 22.55 -14.94
N TYR A 339 -7.89 23.73 -15.30
CA TYR A 339 -6.98 23.91 -16.43
C TYR A 339 -5.53 23.61 -16.01
N PRO A 340 -4.66 23.17 -16.93
CA PRO A 340 -3.31 22.71 -16.56
C PRO A 340 -2.43 23.81 -15.97
N TRP A 341 -2.66 25.06 -16.37
CA TRP A 341 -1.97 26.24 -15.85
C TRP A 341 -2.49 26.74 -14.50
N GLU A 342 -3.59 26.17 -13.99
CA GLU A 342 -4.07 26.47 -12.63
C GLU A 342 -3.44 25.58 -11.56
N LEU A 343 -2.72 24.53 -11.97
CA LEU A 343 -1.94 23.72 -11.03
C LEU A 343 -0.79 24.52 -10.44
N THR A 344 -0.51 24.30 -9.15
CA THR A 344 0.62 24.92 -8.44
C THR A 344 1.95 24.69 -9.16
N LYS A 345 2.12 23.52 -9.78
CA LYS A 345 3.25 23.19 -10.64
C LYS A 345 2.73 22.71 -11.98
N MET A 346 2.77 23.61 -12.95
CA MET A 346 2.29 23.33 -14.28
C MET A 346 3.21 22.34 -15.03
N PRO A 347 2.64 21.40 -15.82
CA PRO A 347 3.42 20.53 -16.71
C PRO A 347 4.15 21.32 -17.81
N VAL A 348 5.49 21.29 -17.80
CA VAL A 348 6.33 22.01 -18.78
C VAL A 348 6.06 21.57 -20.23
N GLU A 349 5.60 20.33 -20.38
CA GLU A 349 5.35 19.66 -21.66
C GLU A 349 4.24 20.32 -22.50
N LEU A 350 3.40 21.17 -21.91
CA LEU A 350 2.23 21.75 -22.58
C LEU A 350 2.55 23.01 -23.38
N TRP A 351 3.56 23.78 -22.97
CA TRP A 351 3.91 25.04 -23.65
C TRP A 351 4.47 24.94 -25.06
N PRO A 352 5.12 23.84 -25.50
CA PRO A 352 5.45 23.65 -26.90
C PRO A 352 4.23 23.73 -27.82
N ASN A 353 3.04 23.33 -27.36
CA ASN A 353 1.82 23.39 -28.15
C ASN A 353 1.29 24.84 -28.25
N LYS A 354 1.25 25.36 -29.48
CA LYS A 354 0.79 26.72 -29.78
C LYS A 354 -0.66 26.96 -29.39
N GLU A 355 -1.56 26.03 -29.70
CA GLU A 355 -2.99 26.20 -29.45
C GLU A 355 -3.29 26.26 -27.94
N ILE A 356 -2.54 25.50 -27.13
CA ILE A 356 -2.62 25.58 -25.67
C ILE A 356 -2.16 26.93 -25.13
N ARG A 357 -1.08 27.53 -25.69
CA ARG A 357 -0.65 28.88 -25.29
C ARG A 357 -1.71 29.93 -25.63
N ILE A 358 -2.32 29.82 -26.81
CA ILE A 358 -3.43 30.69 -27.22
C ILE A 358 -4.61 30.54 -26.25
N ALA A 359 -4.99 29.29 -25.92
CA ALA A 359 -6.07 29.00 -24.99
C ALA A 359 -5.80 29.57 -23.58
N ALA A 360 -4.59 29.40 -23.05
CA ALA A 360 -4.18 29.95 -21.76
C ALA A 360 -4.24 31.49 -21.73
N THR A 361 -3.83 32.13 -22.83
CA THR A 361 -3.87 33.60 -22.96
C THR A 361 -5.31 34.12 -23.02
N LYS A 362 -6.18 33.46 -23.79
CA LYS A 362 -7.62 33.77 -23.84
C LYS A 362 -8.32 33.54 -22.50
N TRP A 363 -7.96 32.46 -21.81
CA TRP A 363 -8.44 32.16 -20.46
C TRP A 363 -8.06 33.26 -19.48
N LEU A 364 -6.83 33.79 -19.56
CA LEU A 364 -6.37 34.87 -18.68
C LEU A 364 -7.24 36.13 -18.85
N LEU A 365 -7.52 36.52 -20.11
CA LEU A 365 -8.40 37.64 -20.42
C LEU A 365 -9.81 37.42 -19.83
N TRP A 366 -10.38 36.23 -20.07
CA TRP A 366 -11.68 35.84 -19.53
C TRP A 366 -11.73 35.88 -18.00
N LYS A 367 -10.71 35.31 -17.33
CA LYS A 367 -10.62 35.23 -15.86
C LYS A 367 -10.53 36.60 -15.21
N LEU A 368 -9.80 37.53 -15.84
CA LEU A 368 -9.63 38.90 -15.34
C LEU A 368 -10.81 39.82 -15.67
N LYS A 369 -11.70 39.40 -16.59
CA LYS A 369 -12.85 40.19 -17.05
C LYS A 369 -12.45 41.61 -17.52
N LYS A 370 -11.27 41.74 -18.12
CA LYS A 370 -10.84 43.00 -18.74
C LYS A 370 -11.49 43.12 -20.11
N GLU A 371 -12.02 44.30 -20.41
CA GLU A 371 -12.67 44.59 -21.69
C GLU A 371 -11.64 44.67 -22.83
N GLU A 372 -10.49 45.28 -22.54
CA GLU A 372 -9.45 45.58 -23.52
C GLU A 372 -8.24 44.65 -23.31
N PRO A 373 -7.90 43.78 -24.27
CA PRO A 373 -6.74 42.88 -24.16
C PRO A 373 -5.41 43.62 -23.92
N ARG A 374 -5.30 44.86 -24.40
CA ARG A 374 -4.13 45.73 -24.22
C ARG A 374 -3.86 46.12 -22.77
N GLU A 375 -4.82 45.90 -21.87
CA GLU A 375 -4.67 46.12 -20.43
C GLU A 375 -4.03 44.94 -19.69
N ILE A 376 -3.83 43.81 -20.37
CA ILE A 376 -3.15 42.65 -19.80
C ILE A 376 -1.65 42.96 -19.70
N THR A 377 -1.12 42.79 -18.49
CA THR A 377 0.27 43.10 -18.14
C THR A 377 1.06 41.83 -17.81
N ARG A 378 2.39 41.94 -17.77
CA ARG A 378 3.26 40.86 -17.28
C ARG A 378 2.88 40.36 -15.88
N ARG A 379 2.46 41.29 -15.01
CA ARG A 379 2.05 40.97 -13.63
C ARG A 379 0.78 40.12 -13.60
N ASP A 380 -0.12 40.30 -14.57
CA ASP A 380 -1.34 39.51 -14.68
C ASP A 380 -1.04 38.03 -14.98
N PHE A 381 -0.13 37.76 -15.93
CA PHE A 381 0.33 36.39 -16.20
C PHE A 381 0.99 35.76 -14.97
N ILE A 382 1.92 36.47 -14.31
CA ILE A 382 2.63 35.96 -13.12
C ILE A 382 1.66 35.62 -12.00
N LYS A 383 0.75 36.55 -11.66
CA LYS A 383 -0.22 36.35 -10.58
C LYS A 383 -1.20 35.20 -10.83
N ASN A 384 -1.35 34.78 -12.09
CA ASN A 384 -2.23 33.69 -12.49
C ASN A 384 -1.46 32.43 -12.91
N GLY A 385 -0.19 32.28 -12.50
CA GLY A 385 0.59 31.05 -12.73
C GLY A 385 1.11 30.86 -14.15
N LEU A 386 0.96 31.86 -15.03
CA LEU A 386 1.35 31.79 -16.45
C LEU A 386 2.76 32.33 -16.73
N GLN A 387 3.65 32.37 -15.73
CA GLN A 387 5.04 32.80 -15.93
C GLN A 387 5.76 31.90 -16.95
N GLY A 388 5.57 30.58 -16.88
CA GLY A 388 6.20 29.65 -17.82
C GLY A 388 5.74 29.84 -19.27
N LEU A 389 4.53 30.36 -19.49
CA LEU A 389 4.06 30.75 -20.82
C LEU A 389 4.81 31.99 -21.28
N LEU A 390 4.94 33.01 -20.44
CA LEU A 390 5.67 34.23 -20.77
C LEU A 390 7.15 33.98 -21.06
N ASP A 391 7.78 33.00 -20.42
CA ASP A 391 9.16 32.62 -20.71
C ASP A 391 9.35 32.16 -22.18
N ARG A 392 8.28 31.75 -22.88
CA ARG A 392 8.31 31.42 -24.32
C ARG A 392 8.32 32.64 -25.23
N TYR A 393 8.04 33.82 -24.69
CA TYR A 393 7.97 35.09 -25.39
C TYR A 393 8.93 36.10 -24.76
N ASP A 394 10.04 35.64 -24.18
CA ASP A 394 11.05 36.48 -23.50
C ASP A 394 10.45 37.45 -22.47
N GLY A 395 9.37 37.02 -21.80
CA GLY A 395 8.65 37.84 -20.83
C GLY A 395 7.69 38.89 -21.41
N SER A 396 7.45 38.88 -22.71
CA SER A 396 6.61 39.83 -23.47
C SER A 396 5.13 39.44 -23.46
N PRO A 397 4.26 40.17 -22.73
CA PRO A 397 2.81 39.93 -22.78
C PRO A 397 2.21 40.25 -24.15
N TYR A 398 2.77 41.23 -24.85
CA TYR A 398 2.32 41.65 -26.17
C TYR A 398 2.41 40.50 -27.19
N GLU A 399 3.54 39.78 -27.22
CA GLU A 399 3.72 38.66 -28.16
C GLU A 399 2.76 37.49 -27.87
N ALA A 400 2.49 37.18 -26.60
CA ALA A 400 1.50 36.19 -26.23
C ALA A 400 0.09 36.58 -26.70
N LEU A 401 -0.30 37.85 -26.51
CA LEU A 401 -1.61 38.36 -26.96
C LEU A 401 -1.70 38.43 -28.49
N LEU A 402 -0.61 38.78 -29.17
CA LEU A 402 -0.52 38.82 -30.63
C LEU A 402 -0.68 37.40 -31.21
N GLU A 403 -0.02 36.40 -30.63
CA GLU A 403 -0.19 34.99 -31.03
C GLU A 403 -1.64 34.53 -30.84
N ALA A 404 -2.29 34.98 -29.76
CA ALA A 404 -3.71 34.71 -29.49
C ALA A 404 -4.69 35.51 -30.37
N SER A 405 -4.19 36.38 -31.27
CA SER A 405 -4.98 37.27 -32.12
C SER A 405 -5.91 38.20 -31.31
N LEU A 406 -5.47 38.59 -30.11
CA LEU A 406 -6.19 39.50 -29.22
C LEU A 406 -5.74 40.96 -29.38
N VAL A 407 -4.59 41.19 -30.01
CA VAL A 407 -4.03 42.51 -30.35
C VAL A 407 -3.47 42.49 -31.77
N ALA A 408 -3.27 43.67 -32.36
CA ALA A 408 -2.68 43.82 -33.68
C ALA A 408 -1.22 44.31 -33.62
N PRO A 409 -0.42 44.16 -34.69
CA PRO A 409 0.94 44.70 -34.75
C PRO A 409 1.06 46.20 -34.44
N THR A 410 0.00 46.97 -34.73
CA THR A 410 -0.08 48.41 -34.45
C THR A 410 -0.13 48.73 -32.96
N ASP A 411 -0.41 47.74 -32.10
CA ASP A 411 -0.61 47.93 -30.66
C ASP A 411 0.72 47.82 -29.87
N GLU A 412 1.81 47.45 -30.55
CA GLU A 412 3.11 47.20 -29.95
C GLU A 412 3.66 48.41 -29.20
N SER A 413 3.64 49.58 -29.82
CA SER A 413 4.17 50.82 -29.22
C SER A 413 3.42 51.16 -27.93
N TYR A 414 2.08 51.12 -27.97
CA TYR A 414 1.22 51.35 -26.83
C TYR A 414 1.51 50.38 -25.67
N MET A 415 1.61 49.08 -25.97
CA MET A 415 1.84 48.06 -24.95
C MET A 415 3.27 48.11 -24.37
N ARG A 416 4.28 48.41 -25.19
CA ARG A 416 5.66 48.60 -24.73
C ARG A 416 5.77 49.81 -23.80
N GLU A 417 5.20 50.97 -24.17
CA GLU A 417 5.22 52.19 -23.36
C GLU A 417 4.58 51.98 -21.99
N ARG A 418 3.47 51.22 -21.93
CA ARG A 418 2.77 50.90 -20.67
C ARG A 418 3.52 49.85 -19.84
N GLY A 419 4.14 48.86 -20.49
CA GLY A 419 4.93 47.82 -19.82
C GLY A 419 6.08 48.37 -18.99
N TYR A 420 6.81 49.37 -19.51
CA TYR A 420 7.91 50.03 -18.80
C TYR A 420 7.46 50.76 -17.53
N ARG A 421 6.25 51.35 -17.52
CA ARG A 421 5.73 52.08 -16.35
C ARG A 421 5.33 51.18 -15.18
N ASN A 422 5.10 49.88 -15.43
CA ASN A 422 4.63 48.93 -14.43
C ASN A 422 5.77 48.02 -13.88
N LEU A 423 7.01 48.23 -14.31
CA LEU A 423 8.22 47.54 -13.82
C LEU A 423 8.98 48.32 -12.74
N ILE A 424 8.59 49.58 -12.52
CA ILE A 424 9.01 50.46 -11.42
C ILE A 424 7.93 50.39 -10.34
#